data_AF-T1B642-F1
#
_entry.id   AF-T1B642-F1
#
_cell.length_a   1.000
_cell.length_b   1.000
_cell.length_c   1.000
_cell.angle_alpha   90.00
_cell.angle_beta   90.00
_cell.angle_gamma   90.00
#
_symmetry.space_group_name_H-M   'P 1'
#
loop_
_entity.id
_entity.type
_entity.pdbx_description
1 polymer ?
#
loop_
_entity_poly.entity_id
_entity_poly.type
_entity_poly.pdbx_seq_one_letter_code
_entity_poly.pdbx_strand_id
1 'polypeptide(L)'
;TVLRIGSPRDDPLPRDFWGCVDFLIDSTRERKSDGDRTNPRVQDKEIDVFAWRPFGDGRPGQIIVVAQCAAGKNWTDKGRIPLDVWRDYIAWIHPPVAALAIPFVHHDGLRGAGTWRESSLNHTAILMDRLRITTSCMLTSERTKIEPELEAWDGPLRATLRT
;
A
#
# COMPACT_ATOMS: atom_id res chain seq x y z
N THR A 1 2.95 -4.38 -11.24
CA THR A 1 2.38 -3.06 -11.58
C THR A 1 1.94 -2.35 -10.32
N VAL A 2 1.97 -1.02 -10.29
CA VAL A 2 1.64 -0.22 -9.11
C VAL A 2 0.88 1.04 -9.52
N LEU A 3 -0.03 1.48 -8.65
CA LEU A 3 -0.85 2.67 -8.78
C LEU A 3 -0.84 3.41 -7.43
N ARG A 4 -0.31 4.64 -7.40
CA ARG A 4 -0.26 5.50 -6.20
C ARG A 4 -1.45 6.46 -6.21
N ILE A 5 -2.44 6.23 -5.35
CA ILE A 5 -3.64 7.06 -5.27
C ILE A 5 -3.63 8.05 -4.09
N GLY A 6 -2.66 7.94 -3.18
CA GLY A 6 -2.49 8.83 -2.04
C GLY A 6 -2.19 10.27 -2.47
N SER A 7 -2.64 11.23 -1.66
CA SER A 7 -2.44 12.67 -1.91
C SER A 7 -1.02 13.12 -1.50
N PRO A 8 -0.36 14.03 -2.26
CA PRO A 8 -0.76 14.55 -3.57
C PRO A 8 -0.58 13.51 -4.69
N ARG A 9 -1.47 13.53 -5.68
CA ARG A 9 -1.39 12.68 -6.87
C ARG A 9 -0.59 13.37 -7.97
N ASP A 10 0.28 12.59 -8.61
CA ASP A 10 1.07 13.02 -9.76
C ASP A 10 0.47 12.47 -11.07
N ASP A 11 0.61 13.22 -12.16
CA ASP A 11 0.18 12.78 -13.50
C ASP A 11 0.93 11.47 -13.88
N PRO A 12 0.31 10.52 -14.62
CA PRO A 12 -0.93 10.64 -15.41
C PRO A 12 -2.21 10.23 -14.65
N LEU A 13 -2.17 10.11 -13.33
CA LEU A 13 -3.32 9.59 -12.59
C LEU A 13 -4.45 10.61 -12.51
N PRO A 14 -5.72 10.19 -12.69
CA PRO A 14 -6.85 11.07 -12.46
C PRO A 14 -6.81 11.69 -11.08
N ARG A 15 -7.08 13.00 -10.99
CA ARG A 15 -7.02 13.73 -9.73
C ARG A 15 -8.21 13.45 -8.83
N ASP A 16 -9.34 13.02 -9.40
CA ASP A 16 -10.52 12.61 -8.64
C ASP A 16 -10.49 11.11 -8.30
N PHE A 17 -11.14 10.76 -7.19
CA PHE A 17 -11.19 9.40 -6.67
C PHE A 17 -11.80 8.42 -7.68
N TRP A 18 -12.88 8.80 -8.36
CA TRP A 18 -13.60 7.91 -9.26
C TRP A 18 -12.80 7.60 -10.53
N GLY A 19 -12.07 8.58 -11.06
CA GLY A 19 -11.12 8.35 -12.14
C GLY A 19 -10.03 7.34 -11.74
N CYS A 20 -9.52 7.41 -10.50
CA CYS A 20 -8.58 6.40 -10.00
C CYS A 20 -9.20 4.99 -9.90
N VAL A 21 -10.46 4.90 -9.45
CA VAL A 21 -11.20 3.62 -9.40
C VAL A 21 -11.38 3.04 -10.80
N ASP A 22 -11.79 3.85 -11.77
CA ASP A 22 -12.00 3.39 -13.15
C ASP A 22 -10.66 2.97 -13.80
N PHE A 23 -9.60 3.75 -13.58
CA PHE A 23 -8.26 3.37 -14.03
C PHE A 23 -7.79 2.04 -13.44
N LEU A 24 -8.07 1.80 -12.16
CA LEU A 24 -7.72 0.55 -11.49
C LEU A 24 -8.51 -0.64 -12.05
N ILE A 25 -9.82 -0.47 -12.27
CA ILE A 25 -10.70 -1.48 -12.90
C ILE A 25 -10.16 -1.85 -14.29
N ASP A 26 -9.85 -0.85 -15.13
CA ASP A 26 -9.33 -1.09 -16.47
C ASP A 26 -7.96 -1.77 -16.45
N SER A 27 -7.09 -1.35 -15.52
CA SER A 27 -5.72 -1.86 -15.40
C SER A 27 -5.64 -3.28 -14.83
N THR A 28 -6.61 -3.67 -14.02
CA THR A 28 -6.71 -5.01 -13.42
C THR A 28 -7.68 -5.92 -14.16
N ARG A 29 -8.53 -5.39 -15.04
CA ARG A 29 -9.64 -6.10 -15.69
C ARG A 29 -10.68 -6.66 -14.71
N GLU A 30 -10.64 -6.23 -13.45
CA GLU A 30 -11.70 -6.50 -12.48
C GLU A 30 -12.99 -5.80 -12.92
N ARG A 31 -14.08 -6.04 -12.20
CA ARG A 31 -15.38 -5.42 -12.55
C ARG A 31 -15.73 -4.31 -11.59
N LYS A 32 -16.47 -3.34 -12.11
CA LYS A 32 -17.19 -2.36 -11.29
C LYS A 32 -18.23 -3.10 -10.43
N SER A 33 -18.35 -2.69 -9.18
CA SER A 33 -19.44 -3.14 -8.29
C SER A 33 -20.69 -2.26 -8.47
N ASP A 34 -21.84 -2.77 -8.05
CA ASP A 34 -23.14 -2.08 -8.16
C ASP A 34 -23.35 -1.02 -7.05
N GLY A 35 -22.32 -0.72 -6.24
CA GLY A 35 -22.41 0.25 -5.16
C GLY A 35 -22.67 1.68 -5.64
N ASP A 36 -23.23 2.49 -4.72
CA ASP A 36 -23.62 3.87 -5.00
C ASP A 36 -22.40 4.78 -5.19
N ARG A 37 -22.18 5.21 -6.44
CA ARG A 37 -21.11 6.16 -6.84
C ARG A 37 -21.55 7.62 -6.80
N THR A 38 -22.79 7.91 -6.40
CA THR A 38 -23.35 9.27 -6.43
C THR A 38 -22.92 10.13 -5.25
N ASN A 39 -22.31 9.54 -4.21
CA ASN A 39 -21.83 10.29 -3.06
C ASN A 39 -20.56 11.10 -3.42
N PRO A 40 -20.63 12.44 -3.47
CA PRO A 40 -19.50 13.28 -3.86
C PRO A 40 -18.48 13.48 -2.73
N ARG A 41 -18.73 12.95 -1.53
CA ARG A 41 -17.86 13.07 -0.34
C ARG A 41 -17.01 11.82 -0.09
N VAL A 42 -16.93 10.90 -1.05
CA VAL A 42 -16.08 9.71 -0.93
C VAL A 42 -14.62 10.12 -1.00
N GLN A 43 -13.97 10.21 0.17
CA GLN A 43 -12.52 10.34 0.29
C GLN A 43 -11.83 9.00 -0.05
N ASP A 44 -10.52 9.02 -0.26
CA ASP A 44 -9.64 7.88 -0.63
C ASP A 44 -9.61 6.69 0.35
N LYS A 45 -10.51 6.65 1.33
CA LYS A 45 -10.66 5.59 2.35
C LYS A 45 -9.31 5.19 2.98
N GLU A 46 -8.43 6.19 3.11
CA GLU A 46 -7.09 6.08 3.66
C GLU A 46 -6.14 5.10 2.94
N ILE A 47 -6.40 4.79 1.67
CA ILE A 47 -5.51 3.97 0.84
C ILE A 47 -4.57 4.87 0.07
N ASP A 48 -3.29 4.48 0.02
CA ASP A 48 -2.26 5.22 -0.69
C ASP A 48 -1.81 4.52 -1.97
N VAL A 49 -1.79 3.19 -1.98
CA VAL A 49 -1.20 2.40 -3.09
C VAL A 49 -2.01 1.14 -3.39
N PHE A 50 -2.19 0.85 -4.68
CA PHE A 50 -2.57 -0.46 -5.20
C PHE A 50 -1.38 -1.07 -5.94
N ALA A 51 -1.10 -2.35 -5.70
CA ALA A 51 -0.10 -3.09 -6.45
C ALA A 51 -0.68 -4.43 -6.89
N TRP A 52 -0.34 -4.89 -8.09
CA TRP A 52 -0.79 -6.20 -8.57
C TRP A 52 0.20 -6.82 -9.55
N ARG A 53 0.07 -8.14 -9.74
CA ARG A 53 0.88 -8.91 -10.68
C ARG A 53 0.00 -9.63 -11.71
N PRO A 54 -0.04 -9.18 -12.98
CA PRO A 54 -0.84 -9.84 -14.01
C PRO A 54 -0.23 -11.21 -14.40
N PHE A 55 -1.07 -12.12 -14.89
CA PHE A 55 -0.67 -13.47 -15.34
C PHE A 55 -0.32 -13.57 -16.84
N GLY A 56 -0.26 -12.44 -17.55
CA GLY A 56 0.12 -12.38 -18.97
C GLY A 56 -0.99 -12.79 -19.96
N ASP A 57 -2.07 -13.42 -19.48
CA ASP A 57 -3.25 -13.81 -20.25
C ASP A 57 -4.32 -12.69 -20.35
N GLY A 58 -4.09 -11.57 -19.68
CA GLY A 58 -5.00 -10.42 -19.66
C GLY A 58 -6.29 -10.68 -18.88
N ARG A 59 -6.38 -11.73 -18.07
CA ARG A 59 -7.57 -12.06 -17.28
C ARG A 59 -7.50 -11.46 -15.87
N PRO A 60 -8.67 -11.12 -15.27
CA PRO A 60 -8.76 -10.74 -13.85
C PRO A 60 -8.50 -11.91 -12.90
N GLY A 61 -8.44 -11.64 -11.60
CA GLY A 61 -8.13 -12.65 -10.58
C GLY A 61 -6.64 -12.73 -10.21
N GLN A 62 -5.87 -11.68 -10.51
CA GLN A 62 -4.51 -11.55 -10.02
C GLN A 62 -4.44 -11.26 -8.51
N ILE A 63 -3.25 -11.51 -7.93
CA ILE A 63 -2.96 -11.02 -6.58
C ILE A 63 -2.91 -9.50 -6.62
N ILE A 64 -3.77 -8.88 -5.80
CA ILE A 64 -3.85 -7.44 -5.59
C ILE A 64 -3.52 -7.15 -4.14
N VAL A 65 -2.60 -6.21 -3.93
CA VAL A 65 -2.20 -5.67 -2.63
C VAL A 65 -2.69 -4.23 -2.54
N VAL A 66 -3.34 -3.92 -1.44
CA VAL A 66 -3.85 -2.59 -1.11
C VAL A 66 -3.09 -2.10 0.10
N ALA A 67 -2.39 -0.98 -0.04
CA ALA A 67 -1.50 -0.48 0.99
C ALA A 67 -1.88 0.91 1.49
N GLN A 68 -1.75 1.08 2.80
CA GLN A 68 -1.77 2.36 3.49
C GLN A 68 -0.36 2.69 3.99
N CYS A 69 0.04 3.95 3.86
CA CYS A 69 1.27 4.49 4.40
C CYS A 69 1.01 5.14 5.77
N ALA A 70 1.69 4.67 6.81
CA ALA A 70 1.58 5.17 8.17
C ALA A 70 2.92 5.71 8.67
N ALA A 71 3.26 6.93 8.24
CA ALA A 71 4.50 7.61 8.62
C ALA A 71 4.43 8.33 9.99
N GLY A 72 3.23 8.50 10.54
CA GLY A 72 2.98 9.22 11.79
C GLY A 72 3.44 8.47 13.05
N LYS A 73 3.62 9.21 14.15
CA LYS A 73 3.95 8.61 15.46
C LYS A 73 2.83 7.73 16.02
N ASN A 74 1.59 7.98 15.60
CA ASN A 74 0.35 7.28 15.95
C ASN A 74 -0.02 6.19 14.94
N TRP A 75 0.97 5.60 14.25
CA TRP A 75 0.72 4.54 13.27
C TRP A 75 0.03 3.32 13.89
N THR A 76 0.24 3.04 15.18
CA THR A 76 -0.42 1.97 15.93
C THR A 76 -1.93 2.19 16.06
N ASP A 77 -2.36 3.45 16.01
CA ASP A 77 -3.77 3.84 16.14
C ASP A 77 -4.47 3.77 14.79
N LYS A 78 -3.73 3.51 13.70
CA LYS A 78 -4.33 3.27 12.40
C LYS A 78 -5.15 2.00 12.45
N GLY A 79 -6.41 2.12 12.05
CA GLY A 79 -7.32 0.99 12.01
C GLY A 79 -6.91 -0.05 10.98
N ARG A 80 -7.73 -1.10 10.90
CA ARG A 80 -7.66 -2.06 9.80
C ARG A 80 -7.96 -1.34 8.48
N ILE A 81 -7.19 -1.69 7.44
CA ILE A 81 -7.45 -1.24 6.07
C ILE A 81 -8.85 -1.71 5.64
N PRO A 82 -9.78 -0.81 5.29
CA PRO A 82 -11.21 -1.12 5.11
C PRO A 82 -11.48 -1.77 3.73
N LEU A 83 -10.92 -2.95 3.49
CA LEU A 83 -11.06 -3.69 2.22
C LEU A 83 -12.51 -4.04 1.88
N ASP A 84 -13.37 -4.15 2.89
CA ASP A 84 -14.81 -4.35 2.76
C ASP A 84 -15.50 -3.18 2.08
N VAL A 85 -15.15 -1.95 2.46
CA VAL A 85 -15.67 -0.72 1.80
C VAL A 85 -15.30 -0.69 0.31
N TRP A 86 -14.12 -1.22 -0.05
CA TRP A 86 -13.70 -1.27 -1.45
C TRP A 86 -14.48 -2.28 -2.31
N ARG A 87 -15.26 -3.18 -1.70
CA ARG A 87 -16.18 -4.07 -2.43
C ARG A 87 -17.38 -3.32 -3.01
N ASP A 88 -17.71 -2.16 -2.45
CA ASP A 88 -18.76 -1.30 -2.99
C ASP A 88 -18.33 -0.61 -4.29
N TYR A 89 -17.03 -0.53 -4.54
CA TYR A 89 -16.46 0.12 -5.73
C TYR A 89 -16.06 -0.91 -6.79
N ILE A 90 -15.45 -2.02 -6.36
CA ILE A 90 -14.85 -3.01 -7.25
C ILE A 90 -15.31 -4.41 -6.84
N ALA A 91 -15.89 -5.14 -7.79
CA ALA A 91 -16.32 -6.52 -7.65
C ALA A 91 -15.12 -7.46 -7.90
N TRP A 92 -14.28 -7.58 -6.89
CA TRP A 92 -13.08 -8.40 -6.93
C TRP A 92 -13.39 -9.89 -7.16
N ILE A 93 -12.68 -10.54 -8.09
CA ILE A 93 -12.72 -12.00 -8.21
C ILE A 93 -12.13 -12.68 -6.97
N HIS A 94 -11.01 -12.14 -6.48
CA HIS A 94 -10.38 -12.58 -5.24
C HIS A 94 -10.15 -11.39 -4.32
N PRO A 95 -10.40 -11.54 -3.00
CA PRO A 95 -10.19 -10.45 -2.06
C PRO A 95 -8.74 -9.93 -2.12
N PRO A 96 -8.54 -8.61 -2.18
CA PRO A 96 -7.21 -8.04 -2.10
C PRO A 96 -6.56 -8.33 -0.74
N VAL A 97 -5.24 -8.26 -0.69
CA VAL A 97 -4.45 -8.37 0.54
C VAL A 97 -4.09 -6.99 1.06
N ALA A 98 -4.36 -6.72 2.34
CA ALA A 98 -3.99 -5.46 2.98
C ALA A 98 -2.49 -5.43 3.30
N ALA A 99 -1.86 -4.26 3.17
CA ALA A 99 -0.49 -4.00 3.60
C ALA A 99 -0.37 -2.65 4.32
N LEU A 100 0.38 -2.60 5.43
CA LEU A 100 0.66 -1.36 6.14
C LEU A 100 2.14 -1.02 5.98
N ALA A 101 2.44 0.09 5.33
CA ALA A 101 3.80 0.57 5.11
C ALA A 101 4.19 1.58 6.20
N ILE A 102 5.30 1.30 6.90
CA ILE A 102 5.88 2.19 7.93
C ILE A 102 7.32 2.55 7.55
N PRO A 103 7.74 3.83 7.68
CA PRO A 103 9.04 4.28 7.20
C PRO A 103 10.19 3.99 8.19
N PHE A 104 9.99 3.11 9.18
CA PHE A 104 10.98 2.76 10.20
C PHE A 104 11.08 1.25 10.34
N VAL A 105 12.18 0.78 10.94
CA VAL A 105 12.38 -0.64 11.24
C VAL A 105 11.52 -1.00 12.44
N HIS A 106 10.61 -1.95 12.27
CA HIS A 106 9.77 -2.42 13.39
C HIS A 106 10.63 -3.25 14.35
N HIS A 107 10.42 -3.05 15.64
CA HIS A 107 10.93 -3.92 16.70
C HIS A 107 9.93 -3.90 17.85
N ASP A 108 9.99 -4.93 18.70
CA ASP A 108 9.08 -5.07 19.82
C ASP A 108 9.14 -3.86 20.76
N GLY A 109 7.98 -3.28 21.08
CA GLY A 109 7.87 -2.08 21.93
C GLY A 109 8.04 -0.75 21.21
N LEU A 110 8.29 -0.74 19.90
CA LEU A 110 8.48 0.50 19.13
C LEU A 110 7.24 1.41 19.22
N ARG A 111 7.38 2.58 19.84
CA ARG A 111 6.32 3.62 19.93
C ARG A 111 4.99 3.08 20.48
N GLY A 112 5.03 2.14 21.41
CA GLY A 112 3.83 1.52 21.98
C GLY A 112 3.22 0.42 21.11
N ALA A 113 3.91 0.01 20.04
CA ALA A 113 3.55 -1.17 19.29
C ALA A 113 3.86 -2.44 20.09
N GLY A 114 3.01 -3.45 19.92
CA GLY A 114 3.29 -4.81 20.38
C GLY A 114 4.38 -5.48 19.54
N THR A 115 4.44 -6.79 19.65
CA THR A 115 5.31 -7.62 18.81
C THR A 115 4.96 -7.49 17.34
N TRP A 116 5.89 -7.87 16.45
CA TRP A 116 5.63 -7.95 15.00
C TRP A 116 4.31 -8.70 14.68
N ARG A 117 4.06 -9.81 15.40
CA ARG A 117 2.86 -10.64 15.23
C ARG A 117 1.61 -9.88 15.63
N GLU A 118 1.61 -9.22 16.78
CA GLU A 118 0.47 -8.45 17.27
C GLU A 118 0.16 -7.28 16.33
N SER A 119 1.17 -6.52 15.90
CA SER A 119 0.97 -5.45 14.91
C SER A 119 0.38 -6.00 13.60
N SER A 120 0.86 -7.15 13.10
CA SER A 120 0.32 -7.75 11.87
C SER A 120 -1.15 -8.17 12.02
N LEU A 121 -1.52 -8.72 13.19
CA LEU A 121 -2.89 -9.15 13.48
C LEU A 121 -3.83 -7.95 13.68
N ASN A 122 -3.41 -6.94 14.44
CA ASN A 122 -4.22 -5.77 14.77
C ASN A 122 -4.64 -4.98 13.51
N HIS A 123 -3.74 -4.85 12.55
CA HIS A 123 -4.04 -4.21 11.27
C HIS A 123 -4.61 -5.17 10.23
N THR A 124 -4.57 -6.49 10.48
CA THR A 124 -4.92 -7.56 9.53
C THR A 124 -4.24 -7.32 8.17
N ALA A 125 -2.95 -7.01 8.21
CA ALA A 125 -2.20 -6.53 7.06
C ALA A 125 -0.77 -7.09 7.05
N ILE A 126 -0.20 -7.20 5.86
CA ILE A 126 1.23 -7.41 5.69
C ILE A 126 1.94 -6.15 6.17
N LEU A 127 2.72 -6.26 7.25
CA LEU A 127 3.59 -5.17 7.65
C LEU A 127 4.78 -5.05 6.70
N MET A 128 4.94 -3.84 6.17
CA MET A 128 6.02 -3.42 5.30
C MET A 128 6.81 -2.34 6.04
N ASP A 129 7.78 -2.77 6.84
CA ASP A 129 8.68 -1.87 7.53
C ASP A 129 9.83 -1.42 6.61
N ARG A 130 10.70 -0.55 7.10
CA ARG A 130 11.79 -0.01 6.28
C ARG A 130 12.63 -1.12 5.63
N LEU A 131 13.01 -2.16 6.39
CA LEU A 131 13.85 -3.24 5.85
C LEU A 131 13.15 -4.04 4.75
N ARG A 132 11.85 -4.33 4.92
CA ARG A 132 11.06 -5.03 3.89
C ARG A 132 10.86 -4.18 2.65
N ILE A 133 10.62 -2.88 2.81
CA ILE A 133 10.47 -1.94 1.69
C ILE A 133 11.79 -1.87 0.91
N THR A 134 12.91 -1.57 1.58
CA THR A 134 14.20 -1.41 0.91
C THR A 134 14.62 -2.70 0.21
N THR A 135 14.55 -3.85 0.90
CA THR A 135 14.90 -5.14 0.30
C THR A 135 14.04 -5.47 -0.91
N SER A 136 12.73 -5.19 -0.85
CA SER A 136 11.83 -5.42 -1.99
C SER A 136 12.18 -4.53 -3.18
N CYS A 137 12.56 -3.27 -2.95
CA CYS A 137 13.00 -2.37 -4.01
C CYS A 137 14.33 -2.79 -4.65
N MET A 138 15.28 -3.32 -3.86
CA MET A 138 16.57 -3.83 -4.37
C MET A 138 16.40 -4.98 -5.36
N LEU A 139 15.27 -5.70 -5.30
CA LEU A 139 14.94 -6.80 -6.22
C LEU A 139 14.30 -6.32 -7.53
N THR A 140 14.15 -5.00 -7.72
CA THR A 140 13.50 -4.42 -8.90
C THR A 140 14.46 -3.53 -9.70
N SER A 141 14.22 -3.39 -11.00
CA SER A 141 14.93 -2.45 -11.88
C SER A 141 14.74 -0.99 -11.49
N GLU A 142 13.84 -0.70 -10.55
CA GLU A 142 13.51 0.64 -10.06
C GLU A 142 14.51 1.16 -9.01
N ARG A 143 15.49 0.35 -8.60
CA ARG A 143 16.54 0.71 -7.63
C ARG A 143 17.18 2.05 -7.94
N THR A 144 17.54 2.30 -9.20
CA THR A 144 18.24 3.53 -9.62
C THR A 144 17.43 4.81 -9.40
N LYS A 145 16.10 4.72 -9.33
CA LYS A 145 15.22 5.89 -9.15
C LYS A 145 15.10 6.33 -7.69
N ILE A 146 15.41 5.45 -6.75
CA ILE A 146 15.29 5.71 -5.31
C ILE A 146 16.62 5.51 -4.58
N GLU A 147 17.71 5.30 -5.32
CA GLU A 147 19.04 5.02 -4.78
C GLU A 147 19.54 6.16 -3.87
N PRO A 148 19.39 7.45 -4.21
CA PRO A 148 19.77 8.55 -3.32
C PRO A 148 19.03 8.53 -1.98
N GLU A 149 17.71 8.24 -2.01
CA GLU A 149 16.88 8.14 -0.82
C GLU A 149 17.26 6.92 0.02
N LEU A 150 17.51 5.78 -0.61
CA LEU A 150 17.97 4.56 0.05
C LEU A 150 19.34 4.77 0.72
N GLU A 151 20.28 5.45 0.06
CA GLU A 151 21.59 5.79 0.63
C GLU A 151 21.46 6.75 1.82
N ALA A 152 20.59 7.76 1.71
CA ALA A 152 20.27 8.64 2.83
C ALA A 152 19.63 7.88 4.01
N TRP A 153 18.87 6.82 3.75
CA TRP A 153 18.22 5.98 4.77
C TRP A 153 19.16 4.94 5.40
N ASP A 154 20.11 4.41 4.64
CA ASP A 154 21.06 3.39 5.08
C ASP A 154 22.27 3.95 5.83
N GLY A 155 22.62 5.23 5.59
CA GLY A 155 23.74 5.90 6.26
C GLY A 155 23.75 5.74 7.80
N PRO A 156 22.61 5.97 8.49
CA PRO A 156 22.50 5.74 9.93
C PRO A 156 22.55 4.26 10.35
N LEU A 157 21.95 3.35 9.55
CA LEU A 157 21.88 1.91 9.86
C LEU A 157 23.26 1.23 9.82
N ARG A 158 24.13 1.63 8.88
CA ARG A 158 25.50 1.10 8.78
C ARG A 158 26.40 1.52 9.95
N ALA A 159 26.08 2.62 10.63
CA ALA A 159 26.81 3.07 11.82
C ALA A 159 26.45 2.24 13.06
N THR A 160 25.19 1.80 13.17
CA THR A 160 24.69 1.04 14.34
C THR A 160 25.04 -0.46 14.28
N LEU A 161 25.27 -1.03 13.09
CA LEU A 161 25.63 -2.44 12.91
C LEU A 161 27.15 -2.70 12.96
N ARG A 162 27.97 -1.66 13.20
CA ARG A 162 29.45 -1.75 13.33
C ARG A 162 29.95 -1.56 14.77
N THR A 163 29.05 -1.57 15.75
CA THR A 163 29.33 -1.58 17.19
C THR A 163 28.71 -2.81 17.83
#